data_AF-A0A321LP62-F1
#
_entry.id   AF-A0A321LP62-F1
#
_cell.length_a   1.000
_cell.length_b   1.000
_cell.length_c   1.000
_cell.angle_alpha   90.00
_cell.angle_beta   90.00
_cell.angle_gamma   90.00
#
_symmetry.space_group_name_H-M   'P 1'
#
loop_
_entity.id
_entity.type
_entity.pdbx_description
1 polymer ?
#
loop_
_entity_poly.entity_id
_entity_poly.type
_entity_poly.pdbx_seq_one_letter_code
_entity_poly.pdbx_strand_id
1 'polypeptide(L)'
;MKVLSFLGAVGFGLFAGVWLVELRHKRIAAMQPLNINQASESEIVRRLGLTPEIAERIVEHRPYPTKMDLLGRMVVPQELYNSIKHRIAS
;
A
#
# COMPACT_ATOMS: atom_id res chain seq x y z
N MET A 1 47.81 19.89 18.63
CA MET A 1 47.95 18.76 17.69
C MET A 1 46.62 18.56 16.99
N LYS A 2 46.54 18.79 15.66
CA LYS A 2 45.37 18.51 14.82
C LYS A 2 45.48 17.06 14.32
N VAL A 3 44.71 16.12 14.86
CA VAL A 3 44.35 14.88 14.17
C VAL A 3 43.09 14.29 14.80
N LEU A 4 42.23 13.68 13.97
CA LEU A 4 41.01 12.91 14.28
C LEU A 4 39.81 13.76 14.75
N SER A 5 38.67 13.80 14.08
CA SER A 5 38.01 12.70 13.36
C SER A 5 37.11 13.23 12.24
N PHE A 6 37.54 13.06 11.00
CA PHE A 6 36.72 13.15 9.78
C PHE A 6 35.89 11.87 9.53
N LEU A 7 35.44 11.20 10.60
CA LEU A 7 34.67 9.94 10.54
C LEU A 7 33.20 10.12 10.98
N GLY A 8 32.66 11.35 10.93
CA GLY A 8 31.26 11.61 11.25
C GLY A 8 30.32 11.65 10.03
N ALA A 9 30.82 12.01 8.84
CA ALA A 9 29.97 12.33 7.70
C ALA A 9 29.71 11.15 6.74
N VAL A 10 30.64 10.19 6.62
CA VAL A 10 30.50 9.07 5.67
C VAL A 10 29.54 8.00 6.20
N GLY A 11 29.56 7.72 7.51
CA GLY A 11 28.63 6.79 8.16
C GLY A 11 27.19 7.29 8.14
N PHE A 12 26.97 8.59 8.35
CA PHE A 12 25.64 9.19 8.29
C PHE A 12 25.09 9.28 6.86
N GLY A 13 25.92 9.49 5.84
CA GLY A 13 25.47 9.55 4.45
C GLY A 13 24.92 8.23 3.92
N LEU A 14 25.58 7.10 4.24
CA LEU A 14 25.09 5.78 3.86
C LEU A 14 23.86 5.36 4.70
N PHE A 15 23.84 5.63 6.01
CA PHE A 15 22.70 5.31 6.87
C PHE A 15 21.46 6.18 6.60
N ALA A 16 21.64 7.49 6.36
CA ALA A 16 20.55 8.40 5.99
C ALA A 16 20.04 8.14 4.57
N GLY A 17 20.93 7.74 3.65
CA GLY A 17 20.55 7.32 2.30
C GLY A 17 19.61 6.11 2.32
N VAL A 18 19.93 5.08 3.10
CA VAL A 18 19.05 3.90 3.29
C VAL A 18 17.72 4.29 3.93
N TRP A 19 17.72 5.18 4.92
CA TRP A 19 16.50 5.62 5.60
C TRP A 19 15.58 6.49 4.69
N LEU A 20 16.16 7.38 3.87
CA LEU A 20 15.41 8.18 2.88
C LEU A 20 14.83 7.34 1.75
N VAL A 21 15.55 6.30 1.31
CA VAL A 21 15.07 5.36 0.28
C VAL A 21 13.84 4.60 0.77
N GLU A 22 13.81 4.15 2.02
CA GLU A 22 12.65 3.45 2.61
C GLU A 22 11.40 4.34 2.66
N LEU A 23 11.54 5.60 3.12
CA LEU A 23 10.43 6.57 3.12
C LEU A 23 9.88 6.85 1.73
N ARG A 24 10.76 6.91 0.72
CA ARG A 24 10.36 7.09 -0.68
C ARG A 24 9.57 5.89 -1.19
N HIS A 25 9.99 4.66 -0.88
CA HIS A 25 9.27 3.45 -1.29
C HIS A 25 7.86 3.40 -0.68
N LYS A 26 7.70 3.74 0.61
CA LYS A 26 6.37 3.81 1.24
C LYS A 26 5.46 4.84 0.58
N ARG A 27 5.99 6.02 0.20
CA ARG A 27 5.23 7.03 -0.54
C ARG A 27 4.83 6.57 -1.94
N ILE A 28 5.74 5.94 -2.68
CA ILE A 28 5.44 5.41 -4.02
C ILE A 28 4.38 4.32 -3.94
N ALA A 29 4.49 3.38 -3.00
CA ALA A 29 3.51 2.33 -2.78
C ALA A 29 2.12 2.90 -2.47
N ALA A 30 2.04 3.98 -1.66
CA ALA A 30 0.78 4.65 -1.35
C ALA A 30 0.11 5.31 -2.59
N MET A 31 0.89 5.75 -3.57
CA MET A 31 0.41 6.38 -4.80
C MET A 31 -0.03 5.38 -5.88
N GLN A 32 0.46 4.14 -5.85
CA GLN A 32 0.07 3.12 -6.83
C GLN A 32 -1.30 2.51 -6.49
N PRO A 33 -2.10 2.09 -7.48
CA PRO A 33 -3.32 1.32 -7.22
C PRO A 33 -3.05 0.09 -6.34
N LEU A 34 -3.87 -0.12 -5.32
CA LEU A 34 -3.75 -1.25 -4.41
C LEU A 34 -4.13 -2.55 -5.10
N ASN A 35 -3.22 -3.54 -5.13
CA ASN A 35 -3.56 -4.87 -5.63
C ASN A 35 -4.51 -5.59 -4.65
N ILE A 36 -5.78 -5.74 -5.01
CA ILE A 36 -6.81 -6.33 -4.13
C ILE A 36 -6.64 -7.83 -3.90
N ASN A 37 -5.87 -8.53 -4.73
CA ASN A 37 -5.58 -9.95 -4.60
C ASN A 37 -4.43 -10.23 -3.62
N GLN A 38 -3.55 -9.25 -3.40
CA GLN A 38 -2.36 -9.40 -2.55
C GLN A 38 -2.39 -8.55 -1.27
N ALA A 39 -3.18 -7.46 -1.25
CA ALA A 39 -3.24 -6.55 -0.12
C ALA A 39 -3.62 -7.27 1.19
N SER A 40 -3.05 -6.86 2.31
CA SER A 40 -3.59 -7.29 3.61
C SER A 40 -4.94 -6.61 3.89
N GLU A 41 -5.78 -7.21 4.72
CA GLU A 41 -7.03 -6.59 5.19
C GLU A 41 -6.76 -5.20 5.79
N SER A 42 -5.75 -5.10 6.65
CA SER A 42 -5.34 -3.84 7.29
C SER A 42 -4.92 -2.78 6.26
N GLU A 43 -4.33 -3.19 5.14
CA GLU A 43 -3.96 -2.29 4.06
C GLU A 43 -5.18 -1.82 3.28
N ILE A 44 -6.15 -2.70 3.03
CA ILE A 44 -7.44 -2.35 2.42
C ILE A 44 -8.16 -1.31 3.28
N VAL A 45 -8.30 -1.55 4.59
CA VAL A 45 -8.92 -0.60 5.53
C VAL A 45 -8.22 0.75 5.47
N ARG A 46 -6.90 0.78 5.69
CA ARG A 46 -6.14 2.04 5.75
C ARG A 46 -6.09 2.79 4.42
N ARG A 47 -5.87 2.08 3.31
CA ARG A 47 -5.62 2.71 2.01
C ARG A 47 -6.88 3.00 1.23
N LEU A 48 -7.97 2.27 1.46
CA LEU A 48 -9.25 2.49 0.76
C LEU A 48 -10.29 3.21 1.64
N GLY A 49 -10.13 3.19 2.96
CA GLY A 49 -11.08 3.78 3.91
C GLY A 49 -12.33 2.91 4.11
N LEU A 50 -12.17 1.59 3.99
CA LEU A 50 -13.25 0.61 4.13
C LEU A 50 -13.35 0.12 5.57
N THR A 51 -14.51 -0.38 5.97
CA THR A 51 -14.67 -1.05 7.25
C THR A 51 -13.91 -2.39 7.27
N PRO A 52 -13.50 -2.90 8.44
CA PRO A 52 -12.88 -4.21 8.56
C PRO A 52 -13.73 -5.33 7.93
N GLU A 53 -15.04 -5.34 8.17
CA GLU A 53 -15.98 -6.31 7.60
C GLU A 53 -15.95 -6.37 6.06
N ILE A 54 -15.91 -5.20 5.40
CA ILE A 54 -15.81 -5.15 3.94
C ILE A 54 -14.43 -5.62 3.47
N ALA A 55 -13.37 -5.26 4.20
CA ALA A 55 -12.02 -5.66 3.87
C ALA A 55 -11.82 -7.18 4.00
N GLU A 56 -12.33 -7.77 5.09
CA GLU A 56 -12.36 -9.21 5.33
C GLU A 56 -13.10 -9.92 4.19
N ARG A 57 -14.31 -9.47 3.84
CA ARG A 57 -15.07 -10.04 2.72
C ARG A 57 -14.30 -9.99 1.40
N ILE A 58 -13.57 -8.90 1.13
CA ILE A 58 -12.70 -8.79 -0.05
C ILE A 58 -11.57 -9.84 0.01
N VAL A 59 -10.97 -10.07 1.18
CA VAL A 59 -9.88 -11.05 1.35
C VAL A 59 -10.41 -12.48 1.15
N GLU A 60 -11.55 -12.82 1.72
CA GLU A 60 -12.14 -14.16 1.66
C GLU A 60 -12.52 -14.61 0.25
N HIS A 61 -12.96 -13.69 -0.62
CA HIS A 61 -13.48 -14.01 -1.95
C HIS A 61 -12.44 -13.90 -3.08
N ARG A 62 -11.16 -13.79 -2.73
CA ARG A 62 -10.04 -13.85 -3.69
C ARG A 62 -9.95 -15.23 -4.35
N PRO A 63 -9.41 -15.34 -5.57
CA PRO A 63 -8.88 -14.26 -6.41
C PRO A 63 -9.94 -13.57 -7.29
N TYR A 64 -9.63 -12.33 -7.66
CA TYR A 64 -10.35 -11.48 -8.60
C TYR A 64 -9.55 -11.34 -9.91
N PRO A 65 -9.85 -12.14 -10.94
CA PRO A 65 -9.33 -11.94 -12.30
C PRO A 65 -9.43 -10.50 -12.81
N THR A 66 -10.54 -9.83 -12.50
CA THR A 66 -10.74 -8.41 -12.82
C THR A 66 -11.33 -7.66 -11.65
N LYS A 67 -11.07 -6.35 -11.55
CA LYS A 67 -11.63 -5.52 -10.48
C LYS A 67 -13.16 -5.42 -10.56
N MET A 68 -13.74 -5.63 -11.75
CA MET A 68 -15.20 -5.70 -11.93
C MET A 68 -15.82 -6.90 -11.19
N ASP A 69 -15.04 -7.93 -10.85
CA ASP A 69 -15.52 -9.09 -10.10
C ASP A 69 -15.98 -8.70 -8.68
N LEU A 70 -15.47 -7.60 -8.12
CA LEU A 70 -15.95 -7.05 -6.86
C LEU A 70 -17.45 -6.68 -6.94
N LEU A 71 -17.90 -6.21 -8.10
CA LEU A 71 -19.32 -5.95 -8.38
C LEU A 71 -20.06 -7.20 -8.84
N GLY A 72 -19.50 -7.90 -9.83
CA GLY A 72 -20.16 -9.03 -10.47
C GLY A 72 -20.45 -10.18 -9.50
N ARG A 73 -19.63 -10.34 -8.46
CA ARG A 73 -19.80 -11.32 -7.39
C ARG A 73 -20.44 -10.74 -6.14
N MET A 74 -20.91 -9.49 -6.19
CA MET A 74 -21.54 -8.78 -5.06
C MET A 74 -20.66 -8.70 -3.79
N VAL A 75 -19.34 -8.70 -3.96
CA VAL A 75 -18.39 -8.52 -2.85
C VAL A 75 -18.45 -7.10 -2.30
N VAL A 76 -18.75 -6.10 -3.11
CA VAL A 76 -19.03 -4.73 -2.66
C VAL A 76 -20.24 -4.14 -3.39
N PRO A 77 -20.99 -3.21 -2.76
CA PRO A 77 -22.06 -2.48 -3.44
C PRO A 77 -21.55 -1.60 -4.60
N GLN A 78 -22.44 -1.28 -5.55
CA GLN A 78 -22.15 -0.42 -6.71
C GLN A 78 -21.51 0.92 -6.34
N GLU A 79 -22.09 1.60 -5.34
CA GLU A 79 -21.60 2.89 -4.86
C GLU A 79 -20.18 2.78 -4.29
N LEU A 80 -19.93 1.75 -3.49
CA LEU A 80 -18.63 1.51 -2.89
C LEU A 80 -17.57 1.17 -3.95
N TYR A 81 -17.91 0.33 -4.92
CA TYR A 81 -17.01 0.07 -6.03
C TYR A 81 -16.67 1.35 -6.79
N ASN A 82 -17.67 2.18 -7.09
CA ASN A 82 -17.46 3.42 -7.82
C ASN A 82 -16.50 4.36 -7.09
N SER A 83 -16.51 4.39 -5.75
CA SER A 83 -15.59 5.22 -4.96
C SER A 83 -14.17 4.66 -4.88
N ILE A 84 -13.96 3.35 -5.05
CA ILE A 84 -12.62 2.72 -4.93
C ILE A 84 -11.99 2.26 -6.24
N LYS A 85 -12.75 2.07 -7.33
CA LYS A 85 -12.28 1.42 -8.59
C LYS A 85 -11.06 2.06 -9.23
N HIS A 86 -10.81 3.34 -8.98
CA HIS A 86 -9.65 4.09 -9.49
C HIS A 86 -8.39 3.94 -8.62
N ARG A 87 -8.54 3.39 -7.41
CA ARG A 87 -7.47 3.22 -6.40
C ARG A 87 -7.02 1.77 -6.28
N ILE A 88 -7.56 0.87 -7.09
CA ILE A 88 -7.33 -0.58 -7.00
C ILE A 88 -6.87 -1.17 -8.34
N ALA A 89 -6.07 -2.23 -8.23
CA ALA A 89 -5.68 -3.13 -9.31
C ALA A 89 -6.03 -4.57 -8.92
N SER A 90 -6.18 -5.44 -9.91
CA SER A 90 -6.33 -6.89 -9.74
C SER A 90 -4.97 -7.57 -9.85
#